data_AF-A0A963LRT0-F1
#
_entry.id   AF-A0A963LRT0-F1
#
_cell.length_a   1.000
_cell.length_b   1.000
_cell.length_c   1.000
_cell.angle_alpha   90.00
_cell.angle_beta   90.00
_cell.angle_gamma   90.00
#
_symmetry.space_group_name_H-M   'P 1'
#
loop_
_entity.id
_entity.type
_entity.pdbx_description
1 polymer ?
#
loop_
_entity_poly.entity_id
_entity_poly.type
_entity_poly.pdbx_seq_one_letter_code
_entity_poly.pdbx_strand_id
1 'polypeptide(L)'
;MFKNQTPIARRSVVLGAVGAASLALTPLARAQQKFVNVLTGGQSGVYYPLGVALSQIYSKVLPDAKVTVQSTKASAENLNLLQAG
;
A
#
# COMPACT_ATOMS: atom_id res chain seq x y z
N MET A 1 -25.83 -62.37 -6.99
CA MET A 1 -26.94 -61.44 -6.66
C MET A 1 -26.33 -60.11 -6.27
N PHE A 2 -26.28 -59.17 -7.23
CA PHE A 2 -25.67 -57.84 -7.10
C PHE A 2 -26.53 -56.95 -6.20
N LYS A 3 -25.91 -56.22 -5.25
CA LYS A 3 -26.56 -55.10 -4.57
C LYS A 3 -25.68 -53.86 -4.68
N ASN A 4 -26.06 -52.99 -5.61
CA ASN A 4 -25.53 -51.65 -5.87
C ASN A 4 -25.57 -50.79 -4.61
N GLN A 5 -24.43 -50.21 -4.23
CA GLN A 5 -24.36 -49.03 -3.37
C GLN A 5 -23.94 -47.84 -4.25
N THR A 6 -24.85 -46.87 -4.37
CA THR A 6 -24.69 -45.61 -5.10
C THR A 6 -23.59 -44.72 -4.51
N PRO A 7 -22.65 -44.16 -5.30
CA PRO A 7 -21.61 -43.28 -4.78
C PRO A 7 -22.10 -41.83 -4.73
N ILE A 8 -22.97 -41.50 -3.78
CA ILE A 8 -23.45 -40.12 -3.57
C ILE A 8 -22.31 -39.24 -3.01
N ALA A 9 -21.39 -39.80 -2.22
CA ALA A 9 -20.32 -39.06 -1.55
C ALA A 9 -19.21 -38.53 -2.48
N ARG A 10 -18.98 -39.14 -3.65
CA ARG A 10 -17.89 -38.74 -4.56
C ARG A 10 -18.16 -37.43 -5.30
N ARG A 11 -19.43 -37.07 -5.51
CA ARG A 11 -19.81 -35.82 -6.20
C ARG A 11 -19.66 -34.58 -5.30
N SER A 12 -19.93 -34.73 -4.01
CA SER A 12 -19.84 -33.62 -3.03
C SER A 12 -18.40 -33.17 -2.79
N VAL A 13 -17.43 -34.10 -2.87
CA VAL A 13 -16.00 -33.79 -2.67
C VAL A 13 -15.43 -33.01 -3.87
N VAL A 14 -15.86 -33.33 -5.10
CA VAL A 14 -15.41 -32.61 -6.31
C VAL A 14 -15.95 -31.18 -6.33
N LEU A 15 -17.18 -30.94 -5.85
CA LEU A 15 -17.75 -29.59 -5.77
C LEU A 15 -17.06 -28.72 -4.71
N GLY A 16 -16.67 -29.30 -3.57
CA GLY A 16 -15.91 -28.60 -2.52
C GLY A 16 -14.47 -28.25 -2.93
N ALA A 17 -13.80 -29.13 -3.70
CA ALA A 17 -12.45 -28.89 -4.18
C ALA A 17 -12.37 -27.75 -5.21
N VAL A 18 -13.38 -27.60 -6.07
CA VAL A 18 -13.44 -26.50 -7.05
C VAL A 18 -13.68 -25.15 -6.37
N GLY A 19 -14.54 -25.09 -5.34
CA GLY A 19 -14.78 -23.85 -4.57
C GLY A 19 -13.58 -23.38 -3.74
N ALA A 20 -12.79 -24.31 -3.19
CA ALA A 20 -11.57 -23.98 -2.45
C ALA A 20 -10.43 -23.51 -3.38
N ALA A 21 -10.32 -24.07 -4.58
CA ALA A 21 -9.32 -23.66 -5.57
C ALA A 21 -9.57 -22.23 -6.11
N SER A 22 -10.82 -21.78 -6.18
CA SER A 22 -11.14 -20.41 -6.64
C SER A 22 -10.66 -19.29 -5.71
N LEU A 23 -10.52 -19.54 -4.40
CA LEU A 23 -10.01 -18.55 -3.44
C LEU A 23 -8.49 -18.38 -3.49
N ALA A 24 -7.75 -19.34 -4.03
CA ALA A 24 -6.30 -19.26 -4.16
C ALA A 24 -5.85 -18.36 -5.33
N LEU A 25 -6.75 -18.07 -6.27
CA LEU A 25 -6.48 -17.28 -7.48
C LEU A 25 -7.02 -15.85 -7.41
N THR A 26 -7.71 -15.47 -6.33
CA THR A 26 -8.14 -14.08 -6.15
C THR A 26 -6.92 -13.21 -5.85
N PRO A 27 -6.57 -12.21 -6.69
CA PRO A 27 -5.49 -11.30 -6.38
C PRO A 27 -5.84 -10.56 -5.09
N LEU A 28 -5.04 -10.74 -4.03
CA LEU A 28 -5.14 -9.90 -2.86
C LEU A 28 -4.86 -8.46 -3.31
N ALA A 29 -5.85 -7.59 -3.20
CA ALA A 29 -5.66 -6.16 -3.36
C ALA A 29 -4.62 -5.70 -2.34
N ARG A 30 -3.38 -5.50 -2.77
CA ARG A 30 -2.33 -4.91 -1.94
C ARG A 30 -2.60 -3.41 -1.91
N ALA A 31 -3.00 -2.88 -0.75
CA ALA A 31 -3.09 -1.45 -0.57
C ALA A 31 -1.70 -0.84 -0.82
N GLN A 32 -1.57 -0.03 -1.86
CA GLN A 32 -0.31 0.63 -2.18
C GLN A 32 -0.08 1.75 -1.15
N GLN A 33 0.96 1.58 -0.33
CA GLN A 33 1.34 2.60 0.64
C GLN A 33 1.74 3.87 -0.10
N LYS A 34 1.08 4.97 0.25
CA LYS A 34 1.38 6.29 -0.35
C LYS A 34 2.54 6.92 0.40
N PHE A 35 3.37 7.68 -0.30
CA PHE A 35 4.49 8.41 0.30
C PHE A 35 4.37 9.88 -0.07
N VAL A 36 4.60 10.75 0.90
CA VAL A 36 4.66 12.20 0.71
C VAL A 36 5.95 12.70 1.33
N ASN A 37 6.87 13.19 0.51
CA ASN A 37 8.13 13.75 0.99
C ASN A 37 8.13 15.27 0.79
N VAL A 38 8.24 16.01 1.89
CA VAL A 38 8.27 17.47 1.89
C VAL A 38 9.71 17.94 1.78
N LEU A 39 10.10 18.42 0.59
CA LEU A 39 11.42 19.00 0.33
C LEU A 39 11.45 20.46 0.79
N THR A 40 12.43 20.82 1.61
CA THR A 40 12.46 22.13 2.29
C THR A 40 13.70 22.95 1.90
N GLY A 41 14.52 23.29 2.89
CA GLY A 41 15.83 23.90 2.77
C GLY A 41 16.68 23.39 3.93
N GLY A 42 17.68 24.16 4.38
CA GLY A 42 18.48 23.77 5.55
C GLY A 42 17.65 23.70 6.83
N GLN A 43 18.04 22.81 7.75
CA GLN A 43 17.34 22.60 9.04
C GLN A 43 17.24 23.87 9.91
N SER A 44 18.19 24.80 9.80
CA SER A 44 18.17 26.10 10.49
C SER A 44 17.32 27.17 9.79
N GLY A 45 16.84 26.90 8.58
CA GLY A 45 16.00 27.82 7.81
C GLY A 45 14.53 27.74 8.19
N VAL A 46 13.74 28.70 7.72
CA VAL A 46 12.29 28.80 8.02
C VAL A 46 11.50 27.63 7.44
N TYR A 47 11.91 27.08 6.30
CA TYR A 47 11.12 26.07 5.59
C TYR A 47 11.13 24.70 6.25
N TYR A 48 12.15 24.37 7.03
CA TYR A 48 12.22 23.09 7.72
C TYR A 48 11.13 22.93 8.79
N PRO A 49 11.00 23.83 9.79
CA PRO A 49 9.92 23.75 10.77
C PRO A 49 8.53 23.89 10.13
N LEU A 50 8.39 24.64 9.03
CA LEU A 50 7.14 24.67 8.26
C LEU A 50 6.83 23.30 7.65
N GLY A 51 7.84 22.61 7.07
CA GLY A 51 7.69 21.26 6.56
C GLY A 51 7.28 20.25 7.64
N VAL A 52 7.81 20.39 8.86
CA VAL A 52 7.41 19.58 10.02
C VAL A 52 5.95 19.82 10.41
N ALA A 53 5.49 21.08 10.43
CA ALA A 53 4.09 21.37 10.70
C ALA A 53 3.17 20.76 9.62
N LEU A 54 3.54 20.88 8.34
CA LEU A 54 2.81 20.28 7.24
C LEU A 54 2.78 18.75 7.34
N SER A 55 3.88 18.11 7.71
CA SER A 55 3.92 16.64 7.83
C SER A 55 2.97 16.13 8.91
N GLN A 56 2.81 16.85 10.01
CA GLN A 56 1.85 16.53 11.06
C GLN A 56 0.40 16.68 10.59
N ILE A 57 0.10 17.71 9.80
CA ILE A 57 -1.24 17.92 9.23
C ILE A 57 -1.55 16.81 8.23
N TYR A 58 -0.64 16.53 7.30
CA TYR A 58 -0.81 15.48 6.29
C TYR A 58 -0.94 14.09 6.90
N SER A 59 -0.16 13.78 7.93
CA SER A 59 -0.28 12.49 8.61
C SER A 59 -1.64 12.29 9.28
N LYS A 60 -2.33 13.37 9.68
CA LYS A 60 -3.69 13.30 10.24
C LYS A 60 -4.76 13.09 9.17
N VAL A 61 -4.64 13.74 8.02
CA VAL A 61 -5.67 13.71 6.96
C VAL A 61 -5.43 12.63 5.90
N LEU A 62 -4.21 12.07 5.85
CA LEU A 62 -3.81 10.96 4.96
C LEU A 62 -3.26 9.79 5.79
N PRO A 63 -4.11 9.06 6.54
CA PRO A 63 -3.65 7.99 7.43
C PRO A 63 -2.95 6.82 6.71
N ASP A 64 -3.25 6.63 5.42
CA ASP A 64 -2.62 5.59 4.58
C ASP A 64 -1.34 6.06 3.87
N ALA A 65 -0.88 7.29 4.17
CA ALA A 65 0.34 7.85 3.61
C ALA A 65 1.44 7.98 4.66
N LYS A 66 2.65 7.55 4.31
CA LYS A 66 3.86 7.85 5.08
C LYS A 66 4.36 9.23 4.66
N VAL A 67 4.34 10.18 5.60
CA VAL A 67 4.83 11.55 5.35
C VAL A 67 6.22 11.75 5.96
N THR A 68 7.14 12.33 5.19
CA THR A 68 8.50 12.65 5.63
C THR A 68 8.86 14.09 5.30
N VAL A 69 9.86 14.64 6.00
CA VAL A 69 10.43 15.97 5.74
C VAL A 69 11.91 15.80 5.45
N GLN A 70 12.38 16.44 4.37
CA GLN A 70 13.76 16.37 3.94
C GLN A 70 14.39 17.76 3.94
N SER A 71 15.52 17.87 4.64
CA SER A 71 16.42 19.03 4.52
C SER A 71 17.20 18.95 3.22
N THR A 72 17.31 20.07 2.50
CA THR A 72 17.98 20.16 1.19
C THR A 72 18.77 21.47 1.08
N LYS A 73 19.46 21.68 -0.04
CA LYS A 73 20.09 22.94 -0.45
C LYS A 73 19.10 23.91 -1.10
N ALA A 74 17.83 23.85 -0.69
CA ALA A 74 16.73 24.69 -1.15
C ALA A 74 16.32 24.45 -2.62
N SER A 75 15.78 25.48 -3.28
CA SER A 75 14.91 25.35 -4.44
C SER A 75 15.54 24.61 -5.64
N ALA A 76 16.80 24.86 -5.96
CA ALA A 76 17.45 24.22 -7.11
C ALA A 76 17.58 22.69 -6.92
N GLU A 77 17.97 22.24 -5.72
CA GLU A 77 18.01 20.80 -5.41
C GLU A 77 16.60 20.21 -5.36
N ASN A 78 15.62 20.93 -4.83
CA ASN A 78 14.24 20.46 -4.77
C ASN A 78 13.66 20.16 -6.17
N LEU A 79 13.92 21.05 -7.14
CA LEU A 79 13.47 20.83 -8.52
C LEU A 79 14.14 19.60 -9.14
N ASN A 80 15.44 19.41 -8.89
CA ASN A 80 16.17 18.24 -9.38
C ASN A 80 15.64 16.94 -8.76
N LEU A 81 15.36 16.93 -7.45
CA LEU A 81 14.78 15.78 -6.76
C LEU A 81 13.36 15.48 -7.27
N LEU A 82 12.53 16.49 -7.50
CA LEU A 82 11.20 16.32 -8.08
C LEU A 82 11.26 15.74 -9.50
N GLN A 83 12.26 16.14 -10.28
CA GLN A 83 12.48 15.61 -11.63
C GLN A 83 12.95 14.14 -11.60
N ALA A 84 13.67 13.73 -10.55
CA ALA A 84 14.18 12.37 -10.40
C ALA A 84 13.11 11.33 -10.02
N GLY A 85 11.99 11.79 -9.41
CA GLY A 85 10.93 10.92 -8.88
C GLY A 85 11.24 10.38 -7.48
#